data_AF-A0A2M9BAQ7-F1
#
_entry.id   AF-A0A2M9BAQ7-F1
#
_cell.length_a   1.000
_cell.length_b   1.000
_cell.length_c   1.000
_cell.angle_alpha   90.00
_cell.angle_beta   90.00
_cell.angle_gamma   90.00
#
_symmetry.space_group_name_H-M   'P 1'
#
loop_
_entity.id
_entity.type
_entity.pdbx_description
1 polymer ?
#
loop_
_entity_poly.entity_id
_entity_poly.type
_entity_poly.pdbx_seq_one_letter_code
_entity_poly.pdbx_strand_id
1 'polypeptide(L)'
;MNPLAQFGLSLLLLLLCVGGVLVLALVLAWQERAAAPDVRRQRLLCLVLPVASAVLALMLGAVFLLMAIWSPQGPDILASL
;
A
#
# COMPACT_ATOMS: atom_id res chain seq x y z
N MET A 1 11.05 4.83 21.76
CA MET A 1 9.80 4.11 21.44
C MET A 1 9.83 2.76 22.14
N ASN A 2 8.73 2.29 22.75
CA ASN A 2 8.70 0.96 23.39
C ASN A 2 8.85 -0.14 22.33
N PRO A 3 9.66 -1.20 22.57
CA PRO A 3 9.94 -2.22 21.55
C PRO A 3 8.67 -2.93 21.05
N LEU A 4 7.70 -3.16 21.94
CA LEU A 4 6.40 -3.75 21.57
C LEU A 4 5.61 -2.88 20.60
N ALA A 5 5.65 -1.55 20.76
CA ALA A 5 4.96 -0.63 19.86
C ALA A 5 5.64 -0.62 18.48
N GLN A 6 6.98 -0.64 18.44
CA GLN A 6 7.75 -0.73 17.20
C GLN A 6 7.47 -2.02 16.42
N PHE A 7 7.38 -3.16 17.12
CA PHE A 7 6.99 -4.44 16.50
C PHE A 7 5.54 -4.41 16.01
N GLY A 8 4.61 -3.90 16.82
CA GLY A 8 3.20 -3.80 16.43
C GLY A 8 2.99 -2.93 15.19
N LEU A 9 3.68 -1.79 15.10
CA LEU A 9 3.60 -0.88 13.96
C LEU A 9 4.20 -1.51 12.69
N SER A 10 5.32 -2.23 12.83
CA SER A 10 5.93 -2.98 11.72
C SER A 10 4.99 -4.07 11.19
N LEU A 11 4.32 -4.81 12.07
CA LEU A 11 3.30 -5.81 11.72
C LEU A 11 2.12 -5.18 10.97
N LEU A 12 1.64 -4.02 11.44
CA LEU A 12 0.53 -3.30 10.83
C LEU A 12 0.87 -2.82 9.42
N LEU A 13 2.08 -2.29 9.22
CA LEU A 13 2.61 -1.95 7.89
C LEU A 13 2.69 -3.17 6.97
N LEU A 14 3.14 -4.31 7.50
CA LEU A 14 3.22 -5.55 6.73
C LEU A 14 1.82 -6.00 6.28
N LEU A 15 0.83 -5.93 7.18
CA LEU A 15 -0.57 -6.24 6.87
C LEU A 15 -1.14 -5.31 5.80
N LEU A 16 -0.81 -4.02 5.88
CA LEU A 16 -1.19 -3.02 4.89
C LEU A 16 -0.64 -3.37 3.51
N CYS A 17 0.63 -3.77 3.45
CA CYS A 17 1.28 -4.24 2.21
C CYS A 17 0.58 -5.48 1.64
N VAL A 18 0.33 -6.50 2.46
CA VAL A 18 -0.37 -7.74 2.03
C VAL A 18 -1.78 -7.41 1.54
N GLY A 19 -2.51 -6.54 2.24
CA GLY A 19 -3.82 -6.05 1.83
C GLY A 19 -3.78 -5.32 0.49
N GLY A 20 -2.78 -4.46 0.27
CA GLY A 20 -2.58 -3.77 -1.01
C GLY A 20 -2.37 -4.73 -2.18
N VAL A 21 -1.55 -5.77 -2.00
CA VAL A 21 -1.33 -6.80 -3.02
C VAL A 21 -2.61 -7.60 -3.28
N LEU A 22 -3.38 -7.94 -2.24
CA LEU A 22 -4.68 -8.61 -2.39
C LEU A 22 -5.69 -7.75 -3.16
N VAL A 23 -5.76 -6.45 -2.89
CA VAL A 23 -6.62 -5.52 -3.63
C VAL A 23 -6.22 -5.47 -5.10
N LEU A 24 -4.92 -5.36 -5.40
CA LEU A 24 -4.41 -5.41 -6.76
C LEU A 24 -4.76 -6.72 -7.46
N ALA A 25 -4.55 -7.86 -6.80
CA ALA A 25 -4.90 -9.18 -7.33
C ALA A 25 -6.41 -9.31 -7.60
N LEU A 26 -7.25 -8.82 -6.69
CA LEU A 26 -8.70 -8.81 -6.86
C LEU A 26 -9.12 -7.95 -8.05
N VAL A 27 -8.55 -6.76 -8.19
CA VAL A 27 -8.82 -5.85 -9.30
C VAL A 27 -8.40 -6.47 -10.63
N LEU A 28 -7.25 -7.13 -10.68
CA LEU A 28 -6.78 -7.85 -11.88
C LEU A 28 -7.70 -9.04 -12.22
N ALA A 29 -8.08 -9.84 -11.23
CA ALA A 29 -9.04 -10.94 -11.43
C ALA A 29 -10.42 -10.44 -11.90
N TRP A 30 -10.85 -9.26 -11.43
CA TRP A 30 -12.08 -8.62 -11.86
C TRP A 30 -11.99 -8.10 -13.31
N GLN A 31 -10.80 -7.66 -13.74
CA GLN A 31 -10.52 -7.26 -15.12
C GLN A 31 -10.54 -8.45 -16.10
N GLU A 32 -10.08 -9.63 -15.68
CA GLU A 32 -10.11 -10.85 -16.50
C GLU A 32 -11.54 -11.31 -16.80
N ARG A 33 -12.49 -10.99 -15.91
CA ARG A 33 -13.92 -11.32 -16.10
C ARG A 33 -14.67 -10.32 -16.98
N ALA A 34 -14.05 -9.23 -17.44
CA ALA A 34 -14.71 -8.24 -18.28
C ALA A 34 -14.79 -8.71 -19.75
N ALA A 35 -15.99 -9.03 -20.22
CA ALA A 35 -16.23 -9.64 -21.54
C ALA A 35 -16.03 -8.71 -22.76
N ALA A 36 -15.92 -7.38 -22.58
CA ALA A 36 -15.85 -6.41 -23.67
C ALA A 36 -14.53 -5.61 -23.68
N PRO A 37 -13.81 -5.53 -24.81
CA PRO A 37 -12.47 -4.92 -24.89
C PRO A 37 -12.45 -3.41 -24.63
N ASP A 38 -13.49 -2.67 -25.02
CA ASP A 38 -13.56 -1.22 -24.82
C ASP A 38 -13.83 -0.85 -23.35
N VAL A 39 -14.70 -1.61 -22.69
CA VAL A 39 -14.99 -1.46 -21.25
C VAL A 39 -13.76 -1.82 -20.40
N ARG A 40 -12.93 -2.76 -20.86
CA ARG A 40 -11.70 -3.19 -20.19
C ARG A 40 -10.66 -2.08 -20.13
N ARG A 41 -10.44 -1.36 -21.25
CA ARG A 41 -9.52 -0.20 -21.29
C ARG A 41 -9.97 0.96 -20.41
N GLN A 42 -11.27 1.27 -20.42
CA GLN A 42 -11.79 2.36 -19.60
C GLN A 42 -11.68 2.06 -18.10
N ARG A 43 -11.97 0.82 -17.68
CA ARG A 43 -11.77 0.40 -16.27
C ARG A 43 -10.29 0.36 -15.88
N LEU A 44 -9.40 -0.04 -16.79
CA LEU A 44 -7.95 0.01 -16.57
C LEU A 44 -7.47 1.42 -16.23
N LEU A 45 -7.87 2.42 -17.01
CA LEU A 45 -7.41 3.79 -16.80
C LEU A 45 -8.13 4.51 -15.66
N CYS A 46 -9.46 4.38 -15.54
CA CYS A 46 -10.22 5.11 -14.53
C CYS A 46 -10.22 4.45 -13.14
N LEU A 47 -9.89 3.17 -13.03
CA LEU A 47 -10.03 2.43 -11.77
C LEU A 47 -8.75 1.69 -11.40
N VAL A 48 -8.18 0.88 -12.30
CA VAL A 48 -6.97 0.10 -11.99
C VAL A 48 -5.77 1.02 -11.77
N LEU A 49 -5.55 1.98 -12.66
CA LEU A 49 -4.43 2.91 -12.58
C LEU A 49 -4.44 3.74 -11.28
N PRO A 50 -5.55 4.41 -10.88
CA PRO A 50 -5.59 5.15 -9.62
C PRO A 50 -5.54 4.25 -8.39
N VAL A 51 -6.16 3.06 -8.42
CA VAL A 51 -6.05 2.12 -7.29
C VAL A 51 -4.62 1.61 -7.16
N ALA A 52 -3.97 1.25 -8.27
CA ALA A 52 -2.60 0.78 -8.26
C ALA A 52 -1.63 1.87 -7.83
N SER A 53 -1.80 3.11 -8.30
CA SER A 53 -0.96 4.23 -7.87
C SER A 53 -1.15 4.56 -6.40
N ALA A 54 -2.40 4.54 -5.90
CA ALA A 54 -2.70 4.72 -4.49
C ALA A 54 -2.07 3.62 -3.63
N VAL A 55 -2.19 2.35 -4.02
CA VAL A 55 -1.57 1.21 -3.32
C VAL A 55 -0.05 1.32 -3.35
N LEU A 56 0.56 1.69 -4.49
CA LEU A 56 2.00 1.90 -4.60
C LEU A 56 2.48 3.03 -3.69
N ALA A 57 1.78 4.17 -3.67
CA ALA A 57 2.10 5.28 -2.78
C ALA A 57 1.98 4.86 -1.31
N LEU A 58 0.96 4.07 -0.97
CA LEU A 58 0.77 3.51 0.36
C LEU A 58 1.90 2.56 0.77
N MET A 59 2.29 1.65 -0.13
CA MET A 59 3.41 0.73 0.13
C MET A 59 4.73 1.49 0.25
N LEU A 60 4.96 2.48 -0.60
CA LEU A 60 6.16 3.31 -0.54
C LEU A 60 6.20 4.08 0.78
N GLY A 61 5.11 4.75 1.15
CA GLY A 61 4.97 5.43 2.44
C GLY A 61 5.15 4.51 3.63
N ALA A 62 4.60 3.30 3.58
CA ALA A 62 4.84 2.26 4.59
C ALA A 62 6.33 1.92 4.68
N VAL A 63 7.02 1.62 3.58
CA VAL A 63 8.46 1.33 3.61
C VAL A 63 9.27 2.50 4.19
N PHE A 64 8.92 3.74 3.84
CA PHE A 64 9.52 4.93 4.43
C PHE A 64 9.27 5.04 5.95
N LEU A 65 8.04 4.79 6.40
CA LEU A 65 7.69 4.74 7.82
C LEU A 65 8.45 3.64 8.56
N LEU A 66 8.59 2.47 7.95
CA LEU A 66 9.37 1.36 8.51
C LEU A 66 10.84 1.76 8.67
N MET A 67 11.44 2.32 7.61
CA MET A 67 12.81 2.86 7.64
C MET A 67 12.95 3.94 8.71
N ALA A 68 11.99 4.85 8.83
CA ALA A 68 12.01 5.91 9.83
C ALA A 68 11.95 5.33 11.25
N ILE A 69 11.03 4.40 11.53
CA ILE A 69 10.87 3.73 12.83
C ILE A 69 12.14 3.02 13.28
N TRP A 70 12.87 2.42 12.34
CA TRP A 70 14.13 1.73 12.61
C TRP A 70 15.36 2.66 12.54
N SER A 71 15.18 3.92 12.12
CA SER A 71 16.26 4.91 12.10
C SER A 71 16.47 5.52 13.49
N PRO A 72 17.71 5.89 13.85
CA PRO A 72 18.00 6.55 15.13
C PRO A 72 17.33 7.93 15.27
N GLN A 73 16.92 8.55 14.16
CA GLN A 73 16.19 9.84 14.11
C GLN A 73 14.67 9.66 13.97
N GLY A 74 14.20 8.41 13.94
CA GLY A 74 12.78 8.04 13.78
C GLY A 74 11.79 8.75 14.71
N PRO A 75 12.06 8.86 16.03
CA PRO A 75 11.12 9.50 16.93
C PRO A 75 10.94 11.00 16.66
N ASP A 76 11.98 11.71 16.18
CA ASP A 76 11.90 13.14 15.84
C ASP A 76 11.10 13.36 14.56
N ILE A 77 11.28 12.48 13.56
CA ILE A 77 10.54 12.52 12.29
C ILE A 77 9.05 12.23 12.53
N LEU A 78 8.73 11.21 13.35
CA LEU A 78 7.35 10.86 13.70
C LEU A 78 6.66 11.94 14.56
N ALA A 79 7.41 12.67 15.38
CA ALA A 79 6.87 13.76 16.19
C ALA A 79 6.57 15.03 15.36
N SER A 80 7.18 15.15 14.18
CA SER A 80 7.00 16.29 13.26
C SER A 80 5.89 16.11 12.20
N LEU A 81 5.31 14.91 12.14
CA LEU A 81 4.21 14.50 11.25
C LEU A 81 2.86 14.65 11.96
#